data_AF-A0A7G5FEJ8-F1
#
_entry.id   AF-A0A7G5FEJ8-F1
#
_cell.length_a   1.000
_cell.length_b   1.000
_cell.length_c   1.000
_cell.angle_alpha   90.00
_cell.angle_beta   90.00
_cell.angle_gamma   90.00
#
_symmetry.space_group_name_H-M   'P 1'
#
loop_
_entity.id
_entity.type
_entity.pdbx_description
1 polymer ?
#
loop_
_entity_poly.entity_id
_entity_poly.type
_entity_poly.pdbx_seq_one_letter_code
_entity_poly.pdbx_strand_id
1 'polypeptide(L)'
;MSFFEDIAAALDAEGIESRVNDDTMFVPITSELEIQFVEIDPILPAANVYVAAADVTEDDEDFEAVLVSVVFSVEDALTTVGRHVATDQVVTLLSDLLLGTDERIADLEFYQSADDPNLVIADVAESSELRVLVDVHEDVPTAFVAFVSVDASYEDLVDEAIAEVWDAEDTEELSDEDRARLFDSIQEDVASQVSEILDLGSFTDFDRLFDVLSLAADQAEDWESQLTPFDDDEFDGPEVYDIFAEELDEELDDDLEDYED
;
A
#
# COMPACT_ATOMS: atom_id res chain seq x y z
N MET A 1 -39.90 6.14 -14.70
CA MET A 1 -38.66 6.80 -14.28
C MET A 1 -37.79 6.87 -15.52
N SER A 2 -37.17 8.01 -15.76
CA SER A 2 -36.18 8.11 -16.84
C SER A 2 -34.90 7.39 -16.42
N PHE A 3 -34.05 7.02 -17.39
CA PHE A 3 -32.77 6.38 -17.12
C PHE A 3 -31.89 7.22 -16.17
N PHE A 4 -31.91 8.55 -16.32
CA PHE A 4 -31.20 9.47 -15.44
C PHE A 4 -31.83 9.61 -14.05
N GLU A 5 -33.15 9.50 -13.89
CA GLU A 5 -33.74 9.44 -12.55
C GLU A 5 -33.28 8.20 -11.78
N ASP A 6 -33.16 7.06 -12.47
CA ASP A 6 -32.71 5.81 -11.87
C ASP A 6 -31.22 5.87 -11.49
N ILE A 7 -30.37 6.46 -12.33
CA ILE A 7 -28.94 6.71 -12.00
C ILE A 7 -28.82 7.68 -10.83
N ALA A 8 -29.54 8.80 -10.84
CA ALA A 8 -29.45 9.81 -9.78
C ALA A 8 -29.88 9.23 -8.43
N ALA A 9 -30.96 8.44 -8.40
CA ALA A 9 -31.42 7.77 -7.19
C ALA A 9 -30.41 6.75 -6.66
N ALA A 10 -29.68 6.07 -7.55
CA ALA A 10 -28.65 5.12 -7.16
C ALA A 10 -27.38 5.82 -6.65
N LEU A 11 -26.95 6.91 -7.29
CA LEU A 11 -25.82 7.73 -6.83
C LEU A 11 -26.10 8.38 -5.47
N ASP A 12 -27.31 8.90 -5.26
CA ASP A 12 -27.73 9.48 -3.98
C ASP A 12 -27.67 8.45 -2.84
N ALA A 13 -27.97 7.17 -3.12
CA ALA A 13 -27.83 6.09 -2.15
C ALA A 13 -26.37 5.81 -1.74
N GLU A 14 -25.41 6.13 -2.61
CA GLU A 14 -23.97 6.07 -2.34
C GLU A 14 -23.41 7.41 -1.79
N GLY A 15 -24.28 8.42 -1.58
CA GLY A 15 -23.89 9.74 -1.12
C GLY A 15 -23.21 10.60 -2.18
N ILE A 16 -23.30 10.22 -3.46
CA ILE A 16 -22.72 10.95 -4.58
C ILE A 16 -23.75 11.94 -5.14
N GLU A 17 -23.38 13.22 -5.16
CA GLU A 17 -24.25 14.26 -5.71
C GLU A 17 -24.34 14.16 -7.23
N SER A 18 -25.52 14.48 -7.79
CA SER A 18 -25.71 14.57 -9.24
C SER A 18 -26.65 15.71 -9.62
N ARG A 19 -26.43 16.30 -10.79
CA ARG A 19 -27.27 17.37 -11.37
C ARG A 19 -27.72 16.97 -12.77
N VAL A 20 -29.01 17.09 -13.06
CA VAL A 20 -29.57 16.74 -14.39
C VAL A 20 -30.06 18.01 -15.07
N ASN A 21 -29.54 18.28 -16.27
CA ASN A 21 -30.00 19.36 -17.14
C ASN A 21 -30.33 18.80 -18.52
N ASP A 22 -31.61 18.87 -18.90
CA ASP A 22 -32.11 18.39 -20.20
C ASP A 22 -31.68 16.94 -20.50
N ASP A 23 -30.82 16.75 -21.52
CA ASP A 23 -30.35 15.43 -22.01
C ASP A 23 -28.98 15.02 -21.42
N THR A 24 -28.46 15.78 -20.44
CA THR A 24 -27.17 15.55 -19.80
C THR A 24 -27.28 15.51 -18.28
N MET A 25 -26.72 14.47 -17.68
CA MET A 25 -26.47 14.39 -16.24
C MET A 25 -25.00 14.70 -15.96
N PHE A 26 -24.74 15.43 -14.88
CA PHE A 26 -23.39 15.74 -14.41
C PHE A 26 -23.21 15.22 -12.99
N VAL A 27 -22.03 14.67 -12.72
CA VAL A 27 -21.63 14.12 -11.43
C VAL A 27 -20.29 14.76 -11.06
N PRO A 28 -20.27 15.70 -10.09
CA PRO A 28 -19.02 16.31 -9.64
C PRO A 28 -18.13 15.26 -8.95
N ILE A 29 -16.85 15.24 -9.30
CA ILE A 29 -15.84 14.39 -8.64
C ILE A 29 -14.99 15.27 -7.72
N THR A 30 -14.48 16.38 -8.26
CA THR A 30 -13.77 17.43 -7.50
C THR A 30 -14.29 18.81 -7.87
N SER A 31 -13.70 19.84 -7.25
CA SER A 31 -13.92 21.23 -7.67
C SER A 31 -13.47 21.51 -9.11
N GLU A 32 -12.61 20.67 -9.68
CA GLU A 32 -12.00 20.88 -10.99
C GLU A 32 -12.46 19.87 -12.04
N LEU A 33 -13.05 18.73 -11.64
CA LEU A 33 -13.45 17.64 -12.54
C LEU A 33 -14.88 17.17 -12.31
N GLU A 34 -15.59 16.88 -13.39
CA GLU A 34 -16.91 16.28 -13.38
C GLU A 34 -17.08 15.20 -14.47
N ILE A 35 -17.95 14.24 -14.19
CA ILE A 35 -18.40 13.24 -15.16
C ILE A 35 -19.72 13.69 -15.78
N GLN A 36 -19.83 13.58 -17.09
CA GLN A 36 -21.03 13.93 -17.85
C GLN A 36 -21.60 12.70 -18.55
N PHE A 37 -22.85 12.37 -18.27
CA PHE A 37 -23.63 11.36 -18.98
C PHE A 37 -24.52 12.03 -20.00
N VAL A 38 -24.28 11.76 -21.28
CA VAL A 38 -25.10 12.28 -22.39
C VAL A 38 -25.94 11.13 -22.95
N GLU A 39 -27.26 11.32 -22.97
CA GLU A 39 -28.20 10.28 -23.42
C GLU A 39 -27.99 9.95 -24.90
N ILE A 40 -27.91 8.65 -25.23
CA ILE A 40 -27.73 8.17 -26.59
C ILE A 40 -29.08 7.83 -27.22
N ASP A 41 -29.95 7.14 -26.47
CA ASP A 41 -31.22 6.62 -26.96
C ASP A 41 -32.31 6.70 -25.87
N PRO A 42 -33.50 7.25 -26.17
CA PRO A 42 -34.57 7.43 -25.19
C PRO A 42 -35.40 6.17 -24.91
N ILE A 43 -35.15 5.07 -25.63
CA ILE A 43 -35.87 3.79 -25.50
C ILE A 43 -34.96 2.73 -24.86
N LEU A 44 -33.68 2.71 -25.25
CA LEU A 44 -32.66 1.84 -24.67
C LEU A 44 -31.84 2.64 -23.64
N PRO A 45 -31.80 2.22 -22.36
CA PRO A 45 -30.96 2.88 -21.35
C PRO A 45 -29.49 2.90 -21.80
N ALA A 46 -29.02 4.02 -22.32
CA ALA A 46 -27.69 4.13 -22.89
C ALA A 46 -27.19 5.57 -22.80
N ALA A 47 -25.97 5.76 -22.29
CA ALA A 47 -25.34 7.07 -22.18
C ALA A 47 -23.85 7.00 -22.52
N ASN A 48 -23.35 8.03 -23.19
CA ASN A 48 -21.93 8.29 -23.33
C ASN A 48 -21.43 8.94 -22.04
N VAL A 49 -20.29 8.48 -21.54
CA VAL A 49 -19.67 9.01 -20.32
C VAL A 49 -18.43 9.80 -20.68
N TYR A 50 -18.44 11.08 -20.36
CA TYR A 50 -17.33 11.99 -20.57
C TYR A 50 -16.75 12.42 -19.22
N VAL A 51 -15.44 12.68 -19.20
CA VAL A 51 -14.79 13.43 -18.12
C VAL A 51 -14.44 14.80 -18.66
N ALA A 52 -14.79 15.84 -17.92
CA ALA A 52 -14.55 17.23 -18.28
C ALA A 52 -14.14 18.04 -17.06
N ALA A 53 -13.50 19.18 -17.29
CA ALA A 53 -13.23 20.14 -16.22
C ALA A 53 -14.53 20.85 -15.80
N ALA A 54 -14.70 21.05 -14.48
CA ALA A 54 -15.96 21.49 -13.87
C ALA A 54 -16.32 22.98 -14.11
N ASP A 55 -15.34 23.82 -14.48
CA ASP A 55 -15.52 25.27 -14.69
C ASP A 55 -15.72 25.65 -16.17
N VAL A 56 -15.91 24.67 -17.05
CA VAL A 56 -15.97 24.90 -18.51
C VAL A 56 -17.41 24.88 -18.99
N THR A 57 -17.85 25.97 -19.62
CA THR A 57 -19.19 26.10 -20.19
C THR A 57 -19.22 25.58 -21.64
N GLU A 58 -20.41 25.26 -22.16
CA GLU A 58 -20.59 24.83 -23.55
C GLU A 58 -20.15 25.89 -24.60
N ASP A 59 -19.93 27.14 -24.17
CA ASP A 59 -19.48 28.26 -24.99
C ASP A 59 -17.94 28.46 -24.98
N ASP A 60 -17.19 27.68 -24.20
CA ASP A 60 -15.73 27.77 -24.14
C ASP A 60 -15.10 27.04 -25.34
N GLU A 61 -14.31 27.78 -26.11
CA GLU A 61 -13.64 27.29 -27.33
C GLU A 61 -12.57 26.20 -27.04
N ASP A 62 -12.21 26.01 -25.76
CA ASP A 62 -11.29 25.02 -25.21
C ASP A 62 -12.02 23.89 -24.42
N PHE A 63 -13.28 23.58 -24.76
CA PHE A 63 -14.02 22.45 -24.16
C PHE A 63 -13.35 21.09 -24.49
N GLU A 64 -12.58 20.56 -23.55
CA GLU A 64 -11.89 19.27 -23.66
C GLU A 64 -12.63 18.19 -22.84
N ALA A 65 -13.84 17.82 -23.28
CA ALA A 65 -14.52 16.64 -22.74
C ALA A 65 -14.00 15.37 -23.43
N VAL A 66 -13.45 14.46 -22.65
CA VAL A 66 -12.90 13.19 -23.16
C VAL A 66 -13.92 12.08 -22.94
N LEU A 67 -14.31 11.39 -24.01
CA LEU A 67 -15.15 10.19 -23.91
C LEU A 67 -14.32 9.07 -23.26
N VAL A 68 -14.72 8.66 -22.06
CA VAL A 68 -14.01 7.63 -21.28
C VAL A 68 -14.73 6.28 -21.31
N SER A 69 -16.06 6.28 -21.44
CA SER A 69 -16.87 5.05 -21.39
C SER A 69 -18.23 5.23 -22.06
N VAL A 70 -18.94 4.11 -22.23
CA VAL A 70 -20.35 4.07 -22.64
C VAL A 70 -21.06 3.06 -21.73
N VAL A 71 -22.20 3.46 -21.16
CA VAL A 71 -22.95 2.67 -20.19
C VAL A 71 -24.31 2.29 -20.76
N PHE A 72 -24.76 1.07 -20.47
CA PHE A 72 -26.04 0.52 -20.97
C PHE A 72 -27.02 0.14 -19.85
N SER A 73 -26.64 0.42 -18.61
CA SER A 73 -27.43 0.14 -17.41
C SER A 73 -27.06 1.10 -16.29
N VAL A 74 -27.89 1.14 -15.26
CA VAL A 74 -27.63 1.94 -14.05
C VAL A 74 -26.40 1.39 -13.32
N GLU A 75 -26.25 0.06 -13.27
CA GLU A 75 -25.11 -0.60 -12.61
C GLU A 75 -23.79 -0.25 -13.31
N ASP A 76 -23.77 -0.22 -14.65
CA ASP A 76 -22.58 0.19 -15.41
C ASP A 76 -22.23 1.68 -15.18
N ALA A 77 -23.27 2.52 -15.03
CA ALA A 77 -23.09 3.93 -14.71
C ALA A 77 -22.43 4.12 -13.34
N LEU A 78 -22.94 3.45 -12.31
CA LEU A 78 -22.37 3.48 -10.96
C LEU A 78 -20.93 2.98 -10.96
N THR A 79 -20.66 1.84 -11.59
CA THR A 79 -19.31 1.27 -11.68
C THR A 79 -18.33 2.26 -12.33
N THR A 80 -18.78 2.96 -13.39
CA THR A 80 -17.94 3.95 -14.07
C THR A 80 -17.66 5.17 -13.18
N VAL A 81 -18.68 5.71 -12.48
CA VAL A 81 -18.49 6.82 -11.54
C VAL A 81 -17.59 6.39 -10.39
N GLY A 82 -17.89 5.28 -9.73
CA GLY A 82 -17.16 4.76 -8.58
C GLY A 82 -15.66 4.61 -8.86
N ARG A 83 -15.29 4.08 -10.03
CA ARG A 83 -13.88 3.97 -10.43
C ARG A 83 -13.15 5.32 -10.50
N HIS A 84 -13.81 6.34 -11.04
CA HIS A 84 -13.20 7.67 -11.20
C HIS A 84 -13.14 8.39 -9.85
N VAL A 85 -14.21 8.28 -9.04
CA VAL A 85 -14.23 8.78 -7.67
C VAL A 85 -13.12 8.12 -6.83
N ALA A 86 -12.97 6.79 -6.92
CA ALA A 86 -11.93 6.07 -6.19
C ALA A 86 -10.53 6.52 -6.60
N THR A 87 -10.27 6.65 -7.91
CA THR A 87 -8.97 7.13 -8.41
C THR A 87 -8.66 8.54 -7.90
N ASP A 88 -9.65 9.42 -7.91
CA ASP A 88 -9.50 10.80 -7.44
C ASP A 88 -9.26 10.87 -5.92
N GLN A 89 -9.97 10.05 -5.14
CA GLN A 89 -9.75 9.93 -3.69
C GLN A 89 -8.33 9.45 -3.37
N VAL A 90 -7.78 8.50 -4.14
CA VAL A 90 -6.38 8.06 -4.00
C VAL A 90 -5.42 9.23 -4.24
N VAL A 91 -5.61 9.97 -5.33
CA VAL A 91 -4.76 11.12 -5.66
C VAL A 91 -4.84 12.21 -4.59
N THR A 92 -6.05 12.50 -4.11
CA THR A 92 -6.28 13.48 -3.05
C THR A 92 -5.59 13.05 -1.76
N LEU A 93 -5.76 11.78 -1.35
CA LEU A 93 -5.11 11.26 -0.14
C LEU A 93 -3.58 11.31 -0.24
N LEU A 94 -3.01 10.89 -1.37
CA LEU A 94 -1.57 10.98 -1.60
C LEU A 94 -1.09 12.43 -1.52
N SER A 95 -1.83 13.37 -2.11
CA SER A 95 -1.52 14.80 -2.02
C SER A 95 -1.61 15.31 -0.59
N ASP A 96 -2.61 14.89 0.19
CA ASP A 96 -2.77 15.32 1.59
C ASP A 96 -1.65 14.80 2.49
N LEU A 97 -1.20 13.56 2.26
CA LEU A 97 -0.05 12.98 2.95
C LEU A 97 1.24 13.75 2.61
N LEU A 98 1.51 13.97 1.33
CA LEU A 98 2.73 14.66 0.87
C LEU A 98 2.79 16.13 1.29
N LEU A 99 1.65 16.80 1.37
CA LEU A 99 1.58 18.22 1.75
C LEU A 99 1.45 18.42 3.26
N GLY A 100 1.19 17.36 4.03
CA GLY A 100 0.90 17.46 5.46
C GLY A 100 -0.32 18.33 5.74
N THR A 101 -1.37 18.22 4.92
CA THR A 101 -2.55 19.11 4.99
C THR A 101 -3.32 18.93 6.31
N ASP A 102 -3.32 17.72 6.87
CA ASP A 102 -3.99 17.39 8.13
C ASP A 102 -3.10 17.70 9.35
N GLU A 103 -3.68 18.32 10.39
CA GLU A 103 -2.94 18.75 11.59
C GLU A 103 -2.29 17.60 12.37
N ARG A 104 -2.83 16.38 12.27
CA ARG A 104 -2.34 15.19 12.99
C ARG A 104 -1.04 14.64 12.43
N ILE A 105 -0.75 14.94 11.17
CA ILE A 105 0.46 14.48 10.47
C ILE A 105 1.35 15.65 10.06
N ALA A 106 1.08 16.87 10.53
CA ALA A 106 1.81 18.07 10.13
C ALA A 106 3.31 18.03 10.50
N ASP A 107 3.67 17.21 11.49
CA ASP A 107 5.06 16.99 11.92
C ASP A 107 5.74 15.82 11.16
N LEU A 108 5.00 15.10 10.30
CA LEU A 108 5.52 14.02 9.46
C LEU A 108 5.88 14.53 8.06
N GLU A 109 7.09 14.26 7.61
CA GLU A 109 7.57 14.63 6.28
C GLU A 109 7.47 13.43 5.33
N PHE A 110 6.32 13.28 4.67
CA PHE A 110 6.14 12.23 3.65
C PHE A 110 6.83 12.59 2.34
N TYR A 111 7.45 11.59 1.72
CA TYR A 111 7.94 11.63 0.34
C TYR A 111 7.45 10.42 -0.44
N GLN A 112 7.33 10.57 -1.76
CA GLN A 112 6.88 9.49 -2.65
C GLN A 112 8.05 8.54 -2.95
N SER A 113 7.78 7.23 -2.95
CA SER A 113 8.76 6.23 -3.35
C SER A 113 9.12 6.38 -4.84
N ALA A 114 10.37 6.08 -5.17
CA ALA A 114 10.84 6.08 -6.55
C ALA A 114 10.34 4.87 -7.35
N ASP A 115 10.07 3.76 -6.66
CA ASP A 115 9.68 2.48 -7.26
C ASP A 115 8.17 2.36 -7.44
N ASP A 116 7.40 2.92 -6.50
CA ASP A 116 5.95 2.90 -6.52
C ASP A 116 5.36 4.29 -6.26
N PRO A 117 4.70 4.93 -7.25
CA PRO A 117 4.07 6.24 -7.06
C PRO A 117 2.91 6.22 -6.07
N ASN A 118 2.33 5.05 -5.77
CA ASN A 118 1.25 4.92 -4.80
C ASN A 118 1.75 4.74 -3.37
N LEU A 119 3.07 4.62 -3.18
CA LEU A 119 3.70 4.47 -1.88
C LEU A 119 4.32 5.79 -1.43
N VAL A 120 3.94 6.25 -0.22
CA VAL A 120 4.60 7.36 0.46
C VAL A 120 5.26 6.87 1.75
N ILE A 121 6.41 7.45 2.06
CA ILE A 121 7.29 7.05 3.14
C ILE A 121 7.57 8.27 4.02
N ALA A 122 7.57 8.11 5.34
CA ALA A 122 7.98 9.14 6.28
C ALA A 122 8.91 8.54 7.33
N ASP A 123 10.04 9.19 7.57
CA ASP A 123 10.97 8.84 8.63
C ASP A 123 10.37 9.22 9.99
N VAL A 124 10.30 8.28 10.93
CA VAL A 124 9.66 8.49 12.24
C VAL A 124 10.57 8.27 13.43
N ALA A 125 11.69 7.57 13.25
CA ALA A 125 12.71 7.35 14.27
C ALA A 125 14.12 7.30 13.64
N GLU A 126 15.12 6.79 14.37
CA GLU A 126 16.53 6.77 13.91
C GLU A 126 16.76 5.75 12.79
N SER A 127 16.05 4.62 12.82
CA SER A 127 16.15 3.56 11.82
C SER A 127 14.78 2.98 11.47
N SER A 128 13.72 3.79 11.63
CA SER A 128 12.36 3.35 11.35
C SER A 128 11.54 4.37 10.55
N GLU A 129 10.70 3.83 9.68
CA GLU A 129 9.89 4.58 8.72
C GLU A 129 8.44 4.07 8.67
N LEU A 130 7.51 4.98 8.40
CA LEU A 130 6.13 4.67 8.08
C LEU A 130 5.93 4.62 6.57
N ARG A 131 5.37 3.52 6.09
CA ARG A 131 5.04 3.28 4.69
C ARG A 131 3.53 3.26 4.52
N VAL A 132 3.00 4.10 3.64
CA VAL A 132 1.57 4.16 3.30
C VAL A 132 1.40 3.90 1.82
N LEU A 133 0.87 2.73 1.47
CA LEU A 133 0.52 2.36 0.10
C LEU A 133 -0.96 2.65 -0.12
N VAL A 134 -1.29 3.51 -1.08
CA VAL A 134 -2.67 3.88 -1.39
C VAL A 134 -3.07 3.29 -2.75
N ASP A 135 -4.02 2.36 -2.76
CA ASP A 135 -4.48 1.71 -3.99
C ASP A 135 -6.01 1.53 -4.00
N VAL A 136 -6.59 1.22 -5.16
CA VAL A 136 -8.02 0.93 -5.32
C VAL A 136 -8.23 -0.59 -5.32
N HIS A 137 -8.84 -1.09 -4.25
CA HIS A 137 -9.20 -2.51 -4.13
C HIS A 137 -10.71 -2.68 -4.23
N GLU A 138 -11.18 -3.50 -5.18
CA GLU A 138 -12.63 -3.72 -5.42
C GLU A 138 -13.43 -2.41 -5.58
N ASP A 139 -12.88 -1.45 -6.34
CA ASP A 139 -13.43 -0.10 -6.56
C ASP A 139 -13.53 0.78 -5.30
N VAL A 140 -12.89 0.36 -4.19
CA VAL A 140 -12.80 1.13 -2.94
C VAL A 140 -11.35 1.57 -2.70
N PRO A 141 -11.10 2.88 -2.56
CA PRO A 141 -9.76 3.37 -2.26
C PRO A 141 -9.36 2.94 -0.84
N THR A 142 -8.20 2.32 -0.74
CA THR A 142 -7.72 1.67 0.47
C THR A 142 -6.25 2.02 0.69
N ALA A 143 -5.94 2.50 1.89
CA ALA A 143 -4.57 2.75 2.32
C ALA A 143 -4.08 1.58 3.19
N PHE A 144 -2.92 1.02 2.86
CA PHE A 144 -2.22 0.02 3.65
C PHE A 144 -1.05 0.68 4.36
N VAL A 145 -0.96 0.48 5.67
CA VAL A 145 0.06 1.12 6.49
C VAL A 145 0.97 0.06 7.10
N ALA A 146 2.27 0.25 6.93
CA ALA A 146 3.29 -0.57 7.58
C ALA A 146 4.30 0.33 8.30
N PHE A 147 4.75 -0.13 9.45
CA PHE A 147 5.93 0.41 10.13
C PHE A 147 7.10 -0.52 9.83
N VAL A 148 8.19 0.03 9.32
CA VAL A 148 9.40 -0.73 8.99
C VAL A 148 10.51 -0.22 9.89
N SER A 149 11.14 -1.13 10.62
CA SER A 149 12.33 -0.86 11.42
C SER A 149 13.50 -1.61 10.82
N VAL A 150 14.63 -0.94 10.66
CA VAL A 150 15.87 -1.50 10.14
C VAL A 150 16.86 -1.59 11.30
N ASP A 151 17.49 -2.75 11.46
CA ASP A 151 18.47 -2.95 12.54
C ASP A 151 19.71 -2.06 12.37
N ALA A 152 20.31 -1.64 13.49
CA ALA A 152 21.52 -0.81 13.50
C ALA A 152 22.75 -1.50 12.86
N SER A 153 22.76 -2.84 12.76
CA SER A 153 23.79 -3.60 12.05
C SER A 153 23.64 -3.58 10.52
N TYR A 154 22.57 -2.98 9.98
CA TYR A 154 22.35 -2.88 8.55
C TYR A 154 23.55 -2.27 7.80
N GLU A 155 24.07 -1.13 8.27
CA GLU A 155 25.20 -0.47 7.61
C GLU A 155 26.45 -1.36 7.63
N ASP A 156 26.73 -2.01 8.76
CA ASP A 156 27.88 -2.91 8.91
C ASP A 156 27.75 -4.16 8.01
N LEU A 157 26.56 -4.74 7.91
CA LEU A 157 26.29 -5.91 7.07
C LEU A 157 26.32 -5.58 5.58
N VAL A 158 25.82 -4.41 5.20
CA VAL A 158 25.93 -3.91 3.82
C VAL A 158 27.40 -3.70 3.46
N ASP A 159 28.19 -3.07 4.33
CA ASP A 159 29.61 -2.83 4.08
C ASP A 159 30.41 -4.15 3.98
N GLU A 160 30.14 -5.13 4.85
CA GLU A 160 30.78 -6.45 4.79
C GLU A 160 30.38 -7.21 3.50
N ALA A 161 29.10 -7.23 3.15
CA ALA A 161 28.61 -7.90 1.94
C ALA A 161 29.20 -7.27 0.67
N ILE A 162 29.32 -5.94 0.64
CA ILE A 162 29.99 -5.20 -0.42
C ILE A 162 31.47 -5.57 -0.50
N ALA A 163 32.17 -5.63 0.64
CA ALA A 163 33.59 -5.96 0.70
C ALA A 163 33.86 -7.38 0.22
N GLU A 164 33.03 -8.36 0.61
CA GLU A 164 33.15 -9.75 0.17
C GLU A 164 33.01 -9.87 -1.36
N VAL A 165 32.06 -9.13 -1.93
CA VAL A 165 31.83 -9.10 -3.39
C VAL A 165 32.99 -8.42 -4.12
N TRP A 166 33.60 -7.38 -3.55
CA TRP A 166 34.77 -6.70 -4.13
C TRP A 166 36.09 -7.43 -3.99
N ASP A 167 36.26 -8.25 -2.96
CA ASP A 167 37.42 -9.12 -2.83
C ASP A 167 37.32 -10.38 -3.73
N ALA A 168 36.14 -10.65 -4.31
CA ALA A 168 35.99 -11.70 -5.31
C ALA A 168 36.67 -11.30 -6.64
N GLU A 169 37.62 -12.12 -7.09
CA GLU A 169 38.47 -11.91 -8.28
C GLU A 169 37.68 -11.70 -9.61
N ASP A 170 36.36 -11.97 -9.62
CA ASP A 170 35.47 -11.88 -10.80
C ASP A 170 34.82 -10.48 -10.99
N THR A 171 34.94 -9.57 -10.02
CA THR A 171 34.27 -8.25 -10.12
C THR A 171 35.06 -7.18 -10.87
N GLU A 172 36.34 -7.43 -11.17
CA GLU A 172 37.19 -6.53 -11.96
C GLU A 172 36.72 -6.40 -13.43
N GLU A 173 35.96 -7.37 -13.94
CA GLU A 173 35.44 -7.40 -15.32
C GLU A 173 34.04 -6.77 -15.49
N LEU A 174 33.36 -6.39 -14.39
CA LEU A 174 32.03 -5.80 -14.45
C LEU A 174 32.06 -4.35 -14.95
N SER A 175 31.07 -3.99 -15.76
CA SER A 175 30.84 -2.59 -16.15
C SER A 175 30.35 -1.77 -14.95
N ASP A 176 30.54 -0.45 -14.98
CA ASP A 176 30.06 0.43 -13.91
C ASP A 176 28.54 0.33 -13.70
N GLU A 177 27.78 0.04 -14.76
CA GLU A 177 26.33 -0.16 -14.72
C GLU A 177 25.96 -1.48 -14.04
N ASP A 178 26.69 -2.57 -14.34
CA ASP A 178 26.46 -3.87 -13.71
C ASP A 178 26.89 -3.89 -12.24
N ARG A 179 27.94 -3.12 -11.89
CA ARG A 179 28.32 -2.89 -10.50
C ARG A 179 27.21 -2.19 -9.72
N ALA A 180 26.63 -1.12 -10.28
CA ALA A 180 25.52 -0.42 -9.64
C ALA A 180 24.31 -1.34 -9.39
N ARG A 181 23.95 -2.20 -10.35
CA ARG A 181 22.87 -3.19 -10.17
C ARG A 181 23.18 -4.22 -9.09
N LEU A 182 24.43 -4.66 -9.01
CA LEU A 182 24.86 -5.63 -8.00
C LEU A 182 24.77 -5.04 -6.59
N PHE A 183 25.17 -3.78 -6.42
CA PHE A 183 25.02 -3.08 -5.14
C PHE A 183 23.57 -2.93 -4.71
N ASP A 184 22.71 -2.52 -5.62
CA ASP A 184 21.28 -2.34 -5.36
C ASP A 184 20.65 -3.65 -4.87
N SER A 185 20.98 -4.77 -5.55
CA SER A 185 20.55 -6.11 -5.15
C SER A 185 21.06 -6.51 -3.77
N ILE A 186 22.32 -6.19 -3.42
CA ILE A 186 22.88 -6.52 -2.10
C ILE A 186 22.19 -5.70 -1.01
N GLN A 187 21.95 -4.41 -1.25
CA GLN A 187 21.26 -3.55 -0.31
C GLN A 187 19.83 -4.04 -0.06
N GLU A 188 19.10 -4.41 -1.13
CA GLU A 188 17.75 -4.97 -1.01
C GLU A 188 17.75 -6.30 -0.24
N ASP A 189 18.70 -7.20 -0.55
CA ASP A 189 18.84 -8.48 0.14
C ASP A 189 19.13 -8.28 1.64
N VAL A 190 20.11 -7.44 1.99
CA VAL A 190 20.46 -7.18 3.40
C VAL A 190 19.31 -6.47 4.11
N ALA A 191 18.69 -5.45 3.50
CA ALA A 191 17.53 -4.78 4.08
C ALA A 191 16.39 -5.77 4.36
N SER A 192 16.13 -6.72 3.46
CA SER A 192 15.10 -7.75 3.68
C SER A 192 15.42 -8.72 4.83
N GLN A 193 16.70 -8.91 5.15
CA GLN A 193 17.16 -9.80 6.22
C GLN A 193 17.13 -9.16 7.60
N VAL A 194 17.31 -7.84 7.67
CA VAL A 194 17.45 -7.10 8.93
C VAL A 194 16.37 -6.04 9.15
N SER A 195 15.39 -5.97 8.25
CA SER A 195 14.18 -5.18 8.48
C SER A 195 13.07 -6.01 9.09
N GLU A 196 12.44 -5.45 10.11
CA GLU A 196 11.21 -5.97 10.70
C GLU A 196 10.04 -5.11 10.22
N ILE A 197 9.00 -5.78 9.71
CA ILE A 197 7.80 -5.11 9.19
C ILE A 197 6.63 -5.38 10.15
N LEU A 198 6.11 -4.31 10.74
CA LEU A 198 4.90 -4.31 11.54
C LEU A 198 3.73 -3.78 10.70
N ASP A 199 2.83 -4.68 10.30
CA ASP A 199 1.61 -4.32 9.57
C ASP A 199 0.59 -3.64 10.52
N LEU A 200 0.26 -2.37 10.22
CA LEU A 200 -0.69 -1.57 11.00
C LEU A 200 -2.14 -1.68 10.45
N GLY A 201 -2.31 -2.38 9.33
CA GLY A 201 -3.60 -2.71 8.72
C GLY A 201 -3.96 -1.88 7.49
N SER A 202 -5.20 -2.07 7.04
CA SER A 202 -5.78 -1.36 5.90
C SER A 202 -6.95 -0.45 6.29
N PHE A 203 -7.07 0.68 5.61
CA PHE A 203 -7.98 1.77 5.96
C PHE A 203 -8.72 2.28 4.72
N THR A 204 -10.05 2.24 4.79
CA THR A 204 -10.96 2.94 3.86
C THR A 204 -11.55 4.21 4.48
N ASP A 205 -11.31 4.42 5.78
CA ASP A 205 -11.69 5.61 6.55
C ASP A 205 -10.43 6.43 6.79
N PHE A 206 -10.25 7.50 5.99
CA PHE A 206 -9.01 8.29 6.00
C PHE A 206 -8.87 9.14 7.26
N ASP A 207 -9.96 9.50 7.93
CA ASP A 207 -9.86 10.15 9.25
C ASP A 207 -9.19 9.22 10.26
N ARG A 208 -9.58 7.94 10.24
CA ARG A 208 -8.94 6.93 11.09
C ARG A 208 -7.49 6.64 10.67
N LEU A 209 -7.19 6.68 9.38
CA LEU A 209 -5.82 6.56 8.88
C LEU A 209 -4.92 7.62 9.52
N PHE A 210 -5.31 8.89 9.48
CA PHE A 210 -4.52 9.98 10.07
C PHE A 210 -4.36 9.84 11.59
N ASP A 211 -5.38 9.37 12.31
CA ASP A 211 -5.26 9.05 13.74
C ASP A 211 -4.22 7.96 14.00
N VAL A 212 -4.19 6.92 13.15
CA VAL A 212 -3.23 5.82 13.28
C VAL A 212 -1.82 6.26 12.93
N LEU A 213 -1.64 7.08 11.89
CA LEU A 213 -0.32 7.61 11.52
C LEU A 213 0.26 8.48 12.64
N SER A 214 -0.57 9.35 13.23
CA SER A 214 -0.18 10.18 14.38
C SER A 214 0.21 9.33 15.59
N LEU A 215 -0.59 8.31 15.92
CA LEU A 215 -0.26 7.39 17.02
C LEU A 215 1.01 6.59 16.74
N ALA A 216 1.21 6.14 15.50
CA ALA A 216 2.37 5.36 15.11
C ALA A 216 3.66 6.21 15.22
N ALA A 217 3.60 7.47 14.82
CA ALA A 217 4.69 8.42 15.02
C ALA A 217 5.02 8.59 16.52
N ASP A 218 4.00 8.74 17.37
CA ASP A 218 4.18 8.85 18.83
C ASP A 218 4.77 7.57 19.47
N GLN A 219 4.56 6.41 18.86
CA GLN A 219 5.05 5.11 19.34
C GLN A 219 6.34 4.65 18.66
N ALA A 220 6.85 5.39 17.68
CA ALA A 220 7.93 4.94 16.81
C ALA A 220 9.19 4.51 17.58
N GLU A 221 9.65 5.33 18.53
CA GLU A 221 10.82 5.01 19.37
C GLU A 221 10.62 3.73 20.21
N ASP A 222 9.41 3.51 20.71
CA ASP A 222 9.08 2.35 21.55
C ASP A 222 9.04 1.07 20.69
N TRP A 223 8.45 1.14 19.50
CA TRP A 223 8.38 0.02 18.55
C TRP A 223 9.75 -0.32 17.97
N GLU A 224 10.56 0.67 17.59
CA GLU A 224 11.93 0.46 17.13
C GLU A 224 12.75 -0.34 18.15
N SER A 225 12.63 0.00 19.44
CA SER A 225 13.33 -0.73 20.52
C SER A 225 12.83 -2.16 20.74
N GLN A 226 11.61 -2.49 20.28
CA GLN A 226 10.98 -3.80 20.46
C GLN A 226 11.10 -4.69 19.22
N LEU A 227 11.24 -4.09 18.05
CA LEU A 227 11.48 -4.73 16.75
C LEU A 227 12.98 -4.85 16.45
N THR A 228 13.80 -4.86 17.50
CA THR A 228 15.19 -5.29 17.40
C THR A 228 15.22 -6.82 17.36
N PRO A 229 16.01 -7.45 16.48
CA PRO A 229 16.12 -8.89 16.38
C PRO A 229 16.36 -9.54 17.74
N PHE A 230 15.64 -10.63 18.00
CA PHE A 230 15.79 -11.40 19.22
C PHE A 230 17.22 -11.97 19.32
N ASP A 231 17.97 -11.55 20.34
CA ASP A 231 19.30 -12.10 20.63
C ASP A 231 19.16 -13.48 21.30
N ASP A 232 19.18 -14.53 20.47
CA ASP A 232 19.03 -15.94 20.90
C ASP A 232 20.11 -16.34 21.94
N ASP A 233 21.24 -15.64 21.97
CA ASP A 233 22.33 -15.86 22.93
C ASP A 233 21.99 -15.35 24.36
N GLU A 234 21.02 -14.45 24.50
CA GLU A 234 20.58 -13.91 25.80
C GLU A 234 19.38 -14.68 26.38
N PHE A 235 18.77 -15.59 25.59
CA PHE A 235 17.67 -16.43 26.02
C PHE A 235 18.15 -17.82 26.45
N ASP A 236 18.40 -17.98 27.76
CA ASP A 236 18.41 -19.31 28.38
C ASP A 236 16.97 -19.88 28.26
N GLY A 237 16.72 -20.62 27.17
CA GLY A 237 15.44 -21.28 26.93
C GLY A 237 14.98 -22.06 28.16
N PRO A 238 13.66 -22.21 28.37
CA PRO A 238 13.16 -22.93 29.53
C PRO A 238 13.81 -24.32 29.57
N GLU A 239 14.53 -24.65 30.65
CA GLU A 239 15.11 -25.98 30.85
C GLU A 239 13.98 -27.00 30.68
N VAL A 240 13.95 -27.65 29.52
CA VAL A 240 13.01 -28.73 29.25
C VAL A 240 13.44 -29.86 30.17
N TYR A 241 12.80 -29.95 31.34
CA TYR A 241 12.88 -31.13 32.18
C TYR A 241 12.37 -32.29 31.34
N ASP A 242 13.30 -33.09 30.84
CA ASP A 242 12.99 -34.29 30.08
C ASP A 242 12.47 -35.35 31.05
N ILE A 243 11.19 -35.22 31.43
CA ILE A 243 10.49 -36.06 32.41
C ILE A 243 10.51 -37.55 32.00
N PHE A 244 10.86 -37.87 30.75
CA PHE A 244 10.88 -39.23 30.20
C PHE A 244 12.29 -39.85 30.09
N ALA A 245 13.36 -39.13 30.46
CA ALA A 245 14.72 -39.65 30.34
C ALA A 245 15.12 -40.66 31.45
N GLU A 246 14.39 -40.71 32.57
CA GLU A 246 14.76 -41.57 33.72
C GLU A 246 14.17 -42.99 33.69
N GLU A 247 13.25 -43.33 32.78
CA GLU A 247 12.60 -44.67 32.77
C GLU A 247 13.11 -45.66 31.71
N LEU A 248 14.15 -45.31 30.94
CA LEU A 248 14.69 -46.18 29.86
C LEU A 248 15.99 -46.91 30.22
N ASP A 249 16.36 -46.95 31.51
CA ASP A 249 17.60 -47.61 31.99
C ASP A 249 17.35 -48.79 32.95
N GLU A 250 16.17 -49.42 32.89
CA GLU A 250 15.93 -50.68 33.61
C GLU A 250 15.45 -51.81 32.67
N GLU A 251 16.35 -52.78 32.47
CA GLU A 251 16.14 -54.16 32.04
C GLU A 251 15.75 -54.45 30.57
N LEU A 252 16.77 -54.56 29.70
CA LEU A 252 16.78 -55.56 28.63
C LEU A 252 18.05 -56.41 28.72
N ASP A 253 18.04 -57.31 29.69
CA ASP A 253 18.90 -58.49 29.74
C ASP A 253 18.07 -59.66 29.19
N ASP A 254 18.34 -60.09 27.95
CA ASP A 254 18.14 -61.50 27.54
C ASP A 254 18.72 -61.78 26.13
N ASP A 255 19.81 -62.53 26.13
CA ASP A 255 20.16 -63.60 25.20
C ASP A 255 19.78 -63.47 23.72
N LEU A 256 20.76 -63.11 22.89
CA LEU A 256 20.86 -63.64 21.53
C LEU A 256 22.26 -64.23 21.31
N GLU A 257 22.36 -65.50 21.66
CA GLU A 257 23.45 -66.41 21.29
C GLU A 257 23.68 -66.41 19.77
N ASP A 258 24.95 -66.20 19.44
CA ASP A 258 25.72 -66.67 18.30
C ASP A 258 25.02 -67.68 17.36
N TYR A 259 24.78 -67.27 16.11
CA TYR A 259 24.62 -68.20 14.98
C TYR A 259 25.41 -67.69 13.77
N GLU A 260 26.68 -68.11 13.70
CA GLU A 260 27.41 -68.26 12.43
C GLU A 260 27.05 -69.61 11.78
N ASP A 261 26.68 -69.54 10.49
CA ASP A 261 26.48 -70.59 9.45
C ASP A 261 25.19 -71.44 9.43
#